data_AF-A0A832HUJ9-F1
#
_entry.id   AF-A0A832HUJ9-F1
#
_cell.length_a   1.000
_cell.length_b   1.000
_cell.length_c   1.000
_cell.angle_alpha   90.00
_cell.angle_beta   90.00
_cell.angle_gamma   90.00
#
_symmetry.space_group_name_H-M   'P 1'
#
loop_
_entity.id
_entity.type
_entity.pdbx_description
1 polymer ?
#
loop_
_entity_poly.entity_id
_entity_poly.type
_entity_poly.pdbx_seq_one_letter_code
_entity_poly.pdbx_strand_id
1 'polypeptide(L)'
;MPNKKARKVRPAPAAAHRHDLPQKKSGQESCLSPRRKWAYRLLFLLLTPLLALSIAEGLLWLAGYGLATHFFIPSEKPGRYVSNDKFAQQYFNRRATSRPSLLDIPAQKPPGAIRIFVLGESAAMGTPDPAFSFSRILEVLLSRQYPEQTFEVINTAMRGIDSHIVRDIARDCAEFDPDLFIVYMGNNEMVGLHSPTPRTPSTALNPHLIRLSQACKSSRLGQFVRWKILGLDRAQMQKQDMEFFRQNRMRADDPRCEAVRRNFKLNLEEICNLGRKSRGVLLATLPANLKDFPPLGSLHRSPWTDTEQAQWEKLCQTAMAFEQTSNFTAAIPSLLEATRLDATYAETQFRLARAWLAAGDHVRARHHFQLARDLDAIAFRPLSTLNSIIRHVAGQRPHTKLVDLEKAFAESHLAEVGLPGGKLFY
;
A
#
# COMPACT_ATOMS: atom_id res chain seq x y z
N MET A 1 -7.66 -110.52 -79.51
CA MET A 1 -8.69 -109.49 -79.23
C MET A 1 -8.40 -108.88 -77.86
N PRO A 2 -7.79 -107.68 -77.79
CA PRO A 2 -6.95 -107.33 -76.63
C PRO A 2 -7.32 -106.03 -75.88
N ASN A 3 -6.64 -105.86 -74.72
CA ASN A 3 -6.33 -104.62 -73.99
C ASN A 3 -7.45 -103.99 -73.13
N LYS A 4 -7.21 -103.36 -71.96
CA LYS A 4 -6.01 -103.02 -71.16
C LYS A 4 -6.48 -102.46 -69.79
N LYS A 5 -5.67 -102.70 -68.73
CA LYS A 5 -5.29 -101.81 -67.58
C LYS A 5 -6.41 -101.20 -66.68
N ALA A 6 -6.48 -101.50 -65.37
CA ALA A 6 -5.66 -101.01 -64.22
C ALA A 6 -5.94 -99.54 -63.83
N ARG A 7 -6.03 -99.07 -62.56
CA ARG A 7 -6.02 -99.61 -61.18
C ARG A 7 -6.38 -98.43 -60.22
N LYS A 8 -7.00 -98.73 -59.07
CA LYS A 8 -7.45 -97.82 -57.99
C LYS A 8 -6.33 -96.94 -57.39
N VAL A 9 -6.66 -95.73 -56.95
CA VAL A 9 -5.80 -94.86 -56.11
C VAL A 9 -6.60 -94.20 -54.97
N ARG A 10 -6.05 -94.26 -53.74
CA ARG A 10 -6.33 -93.48 -52.52
C ARG A 10 -5.12 -93.68 -51.55
N PRO A 11 -4.87 -92.84 -50.53
CA PRO A 11 -4.22 -91.53 -50.58
C PRO A 11 -2.99 -91.37 -49.62
N ALA A 12 -2.50 -90.11 -49.48
CA ALA A 12 -1.50 -89.51 -48.54
C ALA A 12 0.01 -89.59 -48.93
N PRO A 13 0.92 -88.65 -48.51
CA PRO A 13 0.83 -87.74 -47.36
C PRO A 13 1.39 -86.29 -47.51
N ALA A 14 1.14 -85.50 -46.45
CA ALA A 14 1.94 -84.41 -45.84
C ALA A 14 2.49 -83.25 -46.70
N ALA A 15 1.93 -82.05 -46.48
CA ALA A 15 2.64 -80.79 -46.66
C ALA A 15 2.54 -79.95 -45.37
N ALA A 16 3.69 -79.48 -44.93
CA ALA A 16 3.97 -78.92 -43.62
C ALA A 16 3.23 -77.61 -43.31
N HIS A 17 2.86 -77.46 -42.05
CA HIS A 17 2.45 -76.22 -41.42
C HIS A 17 3.51 -75.13 -41.62
N ARG A 18 3.17 -74.09 -42.40
CA ARG A 18 3.75 -72.75 -42.19
C ARG A 18 2.81 -72.01 -41.24
N HIS A 19 3.31 -71.80 -40.03
CA HIS A 19 2.74 -70.83 -39.09
C HIS A 19 2.76 -69.45 -39.76
N ASP A 20 1.60 -68.89 -40.04
CA ASP A 20 1.45 -67.45 -40.20
C ASP A 20 1.76 -66.82 -38.84
N LEU A 21 2.97 -66.25 -38.72
CA LEU A 21 3.32 -65.37 -37.63
C LEU A 21 2.34 -64.19 -37.66
N PRO A 22 1.66 -63.84 -36.54
CA PRO A 22 0.94 -62.59 -36.49
C PRO A 22 1.96 -61.47 -36.70
N GLN A 23 1.76 -60.68 -37.75
CA GLN A 23 2.49 -59.43 -37.93
C GLN A 23 2.39 -58.65 -36.62
N LYS A 24 3.53 -58.50 -35.95
CA LYS A 24 3.72 -57.58 -34.85
C LYS A 24 3.23 -56.23 -35.38
N LYS A 25 2.05 -55.78 -34.92
CA LYS A 25 1.67 -54.37 -35.08
C LYS A 25 2.83 -53.61 -34.47
N SER A 26 3.68 -53.02 -35.31
CA SER A 26 4.64 -52.03 -34.87
C SER A 26 3.85 -51.08 -33.99
N GLY A 27 4.30 -50.91 -32.74
CA GLY A 27 3.73 -49.90 -31.88
C GLY A 27 3.72 -48.62 -32.70
N GLN A 28 2.54 -48.12 -33.06
CA GLN A 28 2.41 -46.73 -33.42
C GLN A 28 2.85 -46.00 -32.17
N GLU A 29 4.13 -45.65 -32.12
CA GLU A 29 4.60 -44.60 -31.24
C GLU A 29 3.66 -43.45 -31.52
N SER A 30 2.79 -43.15 -30.54
CA SER A 30 1.79 -42.12 -30.67
C SER A 30 2.54 -40.79 -30.81
N CYS A 31 2.89 -40.45 -32.04
CA CYS A 31 3.64 -39.26 -32.35
C CYS A 31 2.79 -38.08 -31.92
N LEU A 32 3.24 -37.40 -30.88
CA LEU A 32 2.55 -36.24 -30.32
C LEU A 32 2.21 -35.27 -31.47
N SER A 33 0.96 -34.81 -31.52
CA SER A 33 0.54 -33.88 -32.56
C SER A 33 1.41 -32.62 -32.52
N PRO A 34 1.63 -31.92 -33.65
CA PRO A 34 2.45 -30.72 -33.69
C PRO A 34 2.06 -29.67 -32.64
N ARG A 35 0.75 -29.54 -32.36
CA ARG A 35 0.21 -28.68 -31.30
C ARG A 35 0.64 -29.14 -29.90
N ARG A 36 0.58 -30.45 -29.60
CA ARG A 36 1.06 -31.01 -28.31
C ARG A 36 2.57 -30.86 -28.17
N LYS A 37 3.34 -31.05 -29.24
CA LYS A 37 4.80 -30.82 -29.25
C LYS A 37 5.15 -29.36 -28.93
N TRP A 38 4.48 -28.39 -29.56
CA TRP A 38 4.67 -26.97 -29.25
C TRP A 38 4.18 -26.60 -27.84
N ALA A 39 3.07 -27.18 -27.38
CA ALA A 39 2.61 -27.00 -26.00
C ALA A 39 3.65 -27.50 -24.98
N TYR A 40 4.23 -28.70 -25.19
CA TYR A 40 5.30 -29.18 -24.31
C TYR A 40 6.56 -28.35 -24.42
N ARG A 41 6.95 -27.86 -25.61
CA ARG A 41 8.09 -26.95 -25.75
C ARG A 41 7.88 -25.65 -24.98
N LEU A 42 6.70 -25.04 -25.09
CA LEU A 42 6.34 -23.84 -24.32
C LEU A 42 6.31 -24.14 -22.83
N LEU A 43 5.75 -25.28 -22.43
CA LEU A 43 5.73 -25.72 -21.03
C LEU A 43 7.16 -25.89 -20.50
N PHE A 44 8.05 -26.57 -21.21
CA PHE A 44 9.45 -26.73 -20.81
C PHE A 44 10.19 -25.39 -20.79
N LEU A 45 9.97 -24.52 -21.78
CA LEU A 45 10.57 -23.19 -21.83
C LEU A 45 10.18 -22.33 -20.61
N LEU A 46 8.96 -22.51 -20.08
CA LEU A 46 8.49 -21.79 -18.89
C LEU A 46 8.86 -22.49 -17.58
N LEU A 47 8.72 -23.82 -17.49
CA LEU A 47 8.97 -24.57 -16.26
C LEU A 47 10.45 -24.70 -15.92
N THR A 48 11.33 -24.84 -16.92
CA THR A 48 12.76 -25.01 -16.68
C THR A 48 13.38 -23.81 -15.94
N PRO A 49 13.20 -22.55 -16.38
CA PRO A 49 13.71 -21.41 -15.62
C PRO A 49 13.04 -21.28 -14.25
N LEU A 50 11.73 -21.53 -14.13
CA LEU A 50 11.04 -21.50 -12.84
C LEU A 50 11.60 -22.53 -11.85
N LEU A 51 11.89 -23.74 -12.31
CA LEU A 51 12.50 -24.79 -11.51
C LEU A 51 13.92 -24.40 -11.09
N ALA A 52 14.73 -23.88 -12.02
CA ALA A 52 16.08 -23.42 -11.70
C ALA A 52 16.08 -22.27 -10.66
N LEU A 53 15.18 -21.30 -10.81
CA LEU A 53 15.00 -20.21 -9.84
C LEU A 53 14.53 -20.74 -8.48
N SER A 54 13.62 -21.71 -8.46
CA SER A 54 13.13 -22.33 -7.21
C SER A 54 14.21 -23.12 -6.49
N ILE A 55 15.06 -23.85 -7.24
CA ILE A 55 16.22 -24.55 -6.67
C ILE A 55 17.21 -23.54 -6.10
N ALA A 56 17.52 -22.46 -6.83
CA ALA A 56 18.43 -21.42 -6.35
C ALA A 56 17.91 -20.74 -5.07
N GLU A 57 16.62 -20.40 -5.02
CA GLU A 57 15.96 -19.88 -3.82
C GLU A 57 16.09 -20.86 -2.63
N GLY A 58 15.81 -22.14 -2.87
CA GLY A 58 15.92 -23.19 -1.85
C GLY A 58 17.34 -23.38 -1.32
N LEU A 59 18.36 -23.37 -2.20
CA LEU A 59 19.76 -23.44 -1.80
C LEU A 59 20.20 -22.23 -0.98
N LEU A 60 19.79 -21.02 -1.37
CA LEU A 60 20.07 -19.81 -0.61
C LEU A 60 19.37 -19.82 0.75
N TRP A 61 18.14 -20.31 0.82
CA TRP A 61 17.41 -20.48 2.07
C TRP A 61 18.09 -21.48 3.01
N LEU A 62 18.51 -22.66 2.50
CA LEU A 62 19.25 -23.66 3.26
C LEU A 62 20.60 -23.15 3.77
N ALA A 63 21.27 -22.29 2.98
CA ALA A 63 22.51 -21.64 3.37
C ALA A 63 22.30 -20.50 4.39
N GLY A 64 21.07 -20.19 4.79
CA GLY A 64 20.74 -19.08 5.69
C GLY A 64 20.98 -17.70 5.07
N TYR A 65 21.04 -17.59 3.74
CA TYR A 65 21.34 -16.35 3.06
C TYR A 65 20.16 -15.38 3.08
N GLY A 66 20.43 -14.09 3.32
CA GLY A 66 19.46 -12.99 3.21
C GLY A 66 18.84 -12.57 4.54
N LEU A 67 17.93 -11.60 4.48
CA LEU A 67 17.18 -11.06 5.60
C LEU A 67 15.78 -11.68 5.68
N ALA A 68 15.27 -11.83 6.90
CA ALA A 68 13.87 -12.13 7.14
C ALA A 68 13.01 -10.92 6.73
N THR A 69 11.90 -11.19 6.05
CA THR A 69 11.02 -10.19 5.45
C THR A 69 9.66 -10.08 6.13
N HIS A 70 9.35 -10.98 7.07
CA HIS A 70 8.16 -10.88 7.92
C HIS A 70 8.34 -9.82 9.01
N PHE A 71 7.26 -9.18 9.40
CA PHE A 71 7.20 -8.19 10.45
C PHE A 71 7.51 -8.79 11.82
N PHE A 72 7.06 -10.03 12.07
CA PHE A 72 7.39 -10.79 13.26
C PHE A 72 8.42 -11.88 12.94
N ILE A 73 9.42 -12.05 13.80
CA ILE A 73 10.42 -13.11 13.73
C ILE A 73 10.49 -13.86 15.07
N PRO A 74 10.86 -15.15 15.08
CA PRO A 74 11.02 -15.89 16.32
C PRO A 74 11.99 -15.19 17.28
N SER A 75 11.59 -15.13 18.55
CA SER A 75 12.43 -14.69 19.67
C SER A 75 13.45 -15.77 20.04
N GLU A 76 14.47 -15.40 20.80
CA GLU A 76 15.32 -16.36 21.52
C GLU A 76 14.52 -17.16 22.55
N LYS A 77 13.41 -16.61 23.05
CA LYS A 77 12.49 -17.31 23.96
C LYS A 77 11.53 -18.20 23.16
N PRO A 78 11.47 -19.53 23.44
CA PRO A 78 10.57 -20.44 22.74
C PRO A 78 9.11 -19.99 22.81
N GLY A 79 8.39 -20.10 21.69
CA GLY A 79 6.97 -19.74 21.60
C GLY A 79 6.68 -18.24 21.62
N ARG A 80 7.69 -17.38 21.48
CA ARG A 80 7.54 -15.92 21.42
C ARG A 80 8.08 -15.36 20.11
N TYR A 81 7.52 -14.24 19.68
CA TYR A 81 7.91 -13.51 18.48
C TYR A 81 8.22 -12.07 18.83
N VAL A 82 9.25 -11.53 18.19
CA VAL A 82 9.61 -10.11 18.30
C VAL A 82 9.41 -9.40 16.97
N SER A 83 9.23 -8.09 17.05
CA SER A 83 9.27 -7.24 15.86
C SER A 83 10.62 -7.34 15.15
N ASN A 84 10.60 -7.46 13.83
CA ASN A 84 11.79 -7.54 13.00
C ASN A 84 12.35 -6.14 12.72
N ASP A 85 13.42 -5.77 13.43
CA ASP A 85 14.15 -4.50 13.24
C ASP A 85 14.67 -4.26 11.81
N LYS A 86 14.76 -5.32 11.00
CA LYS A 86 15.22 -5.25 9.61
C LYS A 86 14.06 -5.28 8.60
N PHE A 87 12.81 -5.34 9.06
CA PHE A 87 11.62 -5.44 8.21
C PHE A 87 11.59 -4.38 7.10
N ALA A 88 11.93 -3.13 7.42
CA ALA A 88 11.90 -2.03 6.47
C ALA A 88 12.93 -2.17 5.33
N GLN A 89 14.05 -2.88 5.54
CA GLN A 89 15.17 -2.92 4.59
C GLN A 89 14.81 -3.56 3.24
N GLN A 90 13.74 -4.37 3.19
CA GLN A 90 13.26 -4.95 1.94
C GLN A 90 12.60 -3.92 1.02
N TYR A 91 11.90 -2.94 1.59
CA TYR A 91 11.18 -1.88 0.86
C TYR A 91 12.13 -0.73 0.53
N PHE A 92 12.96 -0.38 1.49
CA PHE A 92 14.00 0.64 1.37
C PHE A 92 15.33 -0.02 0.98
N ASN A 93 16.46 0.53 1.42
CA ASN A 93 17.78 -0.09 1.35
C ASN A 93 18.23 -0.58 2.74
N ARG A 94 19.38 -1.25 2.83
CA ARG A 94 19.90 -1.73 4.13
C ARG A 94 20.32 -0.64 5.12
N ARG A 95 20.38 0.62 4.68
CA ARG A 95 20.66 1.79 5.54
C ARG A 95 19.38 2.45 6.05
N ALA A 96 18.21 1.85 5.80
CA ALA A 96 16.95 2.37 6.29
C ALA A 96 16.96 2.51 7.83
N THR A 97 16.52 3.67 8.28
CA THR A 97 16.41 4.00 9.72
C THR A 97 15.00 3.75 10.26
N SER A 98 14.01 3.60 9.39
CA SER A 98 12.66 3.21 9.82
C SER A 98 12.68 1.78 10.34
N ARG A 99 12.12 1.59 11.53
CA ARG A 99 12.04 0.31 12.24
C ARG A 99 10.71 0.25 12.99
N PRO A 100 10.15 -0.95 13.21
CA PRO A 100 9.04 -1.13 14.13
C PRO A 100 9.40 -0.69 15.55
N SER A 101 8.39 -0.43 16.38
CA SER A 101 8.59 -0.44 17.84
C SER A 101 8.98 -1.84 18.32
N LEU A 102 9.75 -1.91 19.41
CA LEU A 102 10.11 -3.18 20.02
C LEU A 102 8.86 -3.87 20.58
N LEU A 103 8.50 -5.00 19.99
CA LEU A 103 7.37 -5.83 20.42
C LEU A 103 7.87 -7.21 20.82
N ASP A 104 7.20 -7.81 21.80
CA ASP A 104 7.39 -9.20 22.20
C ASP A 104 6.01 -9.83 22.48
N ILE A 105 5.56 -10.74 21.62
CA ILE A 105 4.22 -11.33 21.66
C ILE A 105 4.29 -12.86 21.74
N PRO A 106 3.38 -13.52 22.48
CA PRO A 106 3.30 -14.97 22.47
C PRO A 106 2.66 -15.46 21.16
N ALA A 107 3.24 -16.52 20.60
CA ALA A 107 2.78 -17.13 19.35
C ALA A 107 1.32 -17.57 19.44
N GLN A 108 0.95 -18.21 20.55
CA GLN A 108 -0.42 -18.55 20.89
C GLN A 108 -1.03 -17.45 21.75
N LYS A 109 -2.24 -17.02 21.39
CA LYS A 109 -2.99 -16.05 22.19
C LYS A 109 -3.36 -16.67 23.55
N PRO A 110 -3.12 -15.97 24.68
CA PRO A 110 -3.53 -16.46 25.99
C PRO A 110 -5.05 -16.73 26.04
N PRO A 111 -5.51 -17.80 26.72
CA PRO A 111 -6.94 -18.09 26.85
C PRO A 111 -7.70 -16.89 27.43
N GLY A 112 -8.80 -16.53 26.79
CA GLY A 112 -9.67 -15.42 27.22
C GLY A 112 -9.13 -14.02 26.92
N ALA A 113 -7.89 -13.84 26.45
CA ALA A 113 -7.37 -12.53 26.08
C ALA A 113 -8.02 -11.98 24.79
N ILE A 114 -8.20 -10.66 24.73
CA ILE A 114 -8.62 -9.95 23.51
C ILE A 114 -7.39 -9.30 22.88
N ARG A 115 -6.99 -9.80 21.71
CA ARG A 115 -5.81 -9.32 20.98
C ARG A 115 -6.18 -8.30 19.91
N ILE A 116 -5.68 -7.09 20.07
CA ILE A 116 -5.99 -5.93 19.22
C ILE A 116 -4.70 -5.51 18.51
N PHE A 117 -4.68 -5.55 17.18
CA PHE A 117 -3.56 -4.98 16.42
C PHE A 117 -3.91 -3.58 15.93
N VAL A 118 -2.98 -2.64 16.17
CA VAL A 118 -3.04 -1.30 15.60
C VAL A 118 -2.12 -1.25 14.38
N LEU A 119 -2.73 -0.97 13.23
CA LEU A 119 -2.11 -0.89 11.92
C LEU A 119 -2.08 0.57 11.47
N GLY A 120 -0.92 1.06 11.06
CA GLY A 120 -0.82 2.44 10.60
C GLY A 120 0.59 2.94 10.38
N GLU A 121 0.70 4.26 10.35
CA GLU A 121 1.92 4.98 9.99
C GLU A 121 2.54 5.65 11.23
N SER A 122 3.36 6.69 11.03
CA SER A 122 4.02 7.44 12.12
C SER A 122 3.05 7.98 13.17
N ALA A 123 1.87 8.46 12.76
CA ALA A 123 0.85 8.98 13.66
C ALA A 123 0.21 7.86 14.51
N ALA A 124 -0.04 6.68 13.94
CA ALA A 124 -0.53 5.53 14.69
C ALA A 124 0.53 4.98 15.65
N MET A 125 1.79 5.00 15.23
CA MET A 125 2.93 4.59 16.06
C MET A 125 3.11 5.50 17.28
N GLY A 126 2.57 6.72 17.27
CA GLY A 126 2.72 7.71 18.34
C GLY A 126 3.96 8.58 18.21
N THR A 127 4.46 8.84 17.00
CA THR A 127 5.59 9.77 16.79
C THR A 127 5.31 11.11 17.49
N PRO A 128 6.25 11.66 18.29
CA PRO A 128 7.66 11.26 18.40
C PRO A 128 7.96 10.10 19.36
N ASP A 129 7.06 9.74 20.26
CA ASP A 129 7.30 8.75 21.32
C ASP A 129 6.13 7.75 21.43
N PRO A 130 6.33 6.47 21.03
CA PRO A 130 5.32 5.43 21.12
C PRO A 130 4.72 5.20 22.51
N ALA A 131 5.42 5.60 23.59
CA ALA A 131 4.89 5.52 24.94
C ALA A 131 3.61 6.36 25.15
N PHE A 132 3.44 7.42 24.35
CA PHE A 132 2.28 8.31 24.36
C PHE A 132 1.33 8.08 23.17
N SER A 133 1.51 6.96 22.44
CA SER A 133 0.62 6.58 21.35
C SER A 133 -0.82 6.37 21.84
N PHE A 134 -1.80 6.61 20.96
CA PHE A 134 -3.20 6.35 21.28
C PHE A 134 -3.44 4.87 21.61
N SER A 135 -2.64 3.95 21.07
CA SER A 135 -2.73 2.52 21.39
C SER A 135 -2.42 2.25 22.86
N ARG A 136 -1.42 2.93 23.43
CA ARG A 136 -1.08 2.79 24.85
C ARG A 136 -2.15 3.40 25.74
N ILE A 137 -2.69 4.55 25.35
CA ILE A 137 -3.83 5.19 26.04
C ILE A 137 -5.05 4.26 26.00
N LEU A 138 -5.36 3.69 24.83
CA LEU A 138 -6.46 2.74 24.66
C LEU A 138 -6.32 1.51 25.56
N GLU A 139 -5.13 0.93 25.63
CA GLU A 139 -4.85 -0.22 26.49
C GLU A 139 -5.12 0.08 27.97
N VAL A 140 -4.68 1.26 28.46
CA VAL A 140 -4.94 1.71 29.82
C VAL A 140 -6.43 1.93 30.06
N LEU A 141 -7.14 2.56 29.12
CA LEU A 141 -8.58 2.78 29.23
C LEU A 141 -9.37 1.47 29.26
N LEU A 142 -9.04 0.52 28.39
CA LEU A 142 -9.70 -0.79 28.34
C LEU A 142 -9.46 -1.58 29.63
N SER A 143 -8.22 -1.62 30.11
CA SER A 143 -7.86 -2.35 31.33
C SER A 143 -8.55 -1.76 32.58
N ARG A 144 -8.73 -0.43 32.62
CA ARG A 144 -9.47 0.24 33.71
C ARG A 144 -10.97 -0.01 33.63
N GLN A 145 -11.54 -0.01 32.44
CA GLN A 145 -12.98 -0.19 32.23
C GLN A 145 -13.41 -1.65 32.45
N TYR A 146 -12.54 -2.61 32.14
CA TYR A 146 -12.81 -4.05 32.24
C TYR A 146 -11.66 -4.77 32.96
N PRO A 147 -11.57 -4.66 34.30
CA PRO A 147 -10.43 -5.16 35.07
C PRO A 147 -10.24 -6.68 35.01
N GLU A 148 -11.33 -7.43 34.80
CA GLU A 148 -11.30 -8.91 34.69
C GLU A 148 -10.96 -9.39 33.26
N GLN A 149 -10.78 -8.48 32.31
CA GLN A 149 -10.50 -8.80 30.91
C GLN A 149 -9.07 -8.42 30.54
N THR A 150 -8.28 -9.40 30.12
CA THR A 150 -6.94 -9.15 29.56
C THR A 150 -7.06 -8.63 28.13
N PHE A 151 -6.43 -7.49 27.85
CA PHE A 151 -6.25 -6.95 26.50
C PHE A 151 -4.77 -7.01 26.11
N GLU A 152 -4.49 -7.48 24.90
CA GLU A 152 -3.18 -7.36 24.26
C GLU A 152 -3.28 -6.32 23.14
N VAL A 153 -2.92 -5.06 23.41
CA VAL A 153 -2.94 -3.98 22.40
C VAL A 153 -1.56 -3.87 21.74
N ILE A 154 -1.42 -4.46 20.56
CA ILE A 154 -0.14 -4.59 19.85
C ILE A 154 -0.07 -3.52 18.76
N ASN A 155 0.77 -2.50 18.97
CA ASN A 155 0.96 -1.45 17.98
C ASN A 155 2.03 -1.82 16.96
N THR A 156 1.60 -2.19 15.76
CA THR A 156 2.45 -2.60 14.63
C THR A 156 2.68 -1.49 13.61
N ALA A 157 2.26 -0.26 13.93
CA ALA A 157 2.48 0.87 13.06
C ALA A 157 3.97 1.19 12.91
N MET A 158 4.35 1.76 11.76
CA MET A 158 5.75 2.10 11.47
C MET A 158 5.86 3.47 10.80
N ARG A 159 7.01 4.14 10.96
CA ARG A 159 7.26 5.45 10.31
C ARG A 159 7.58 5.29 8.83
N GLY A 160 7.15 6.27 8.03
CA GLY A 160 7.55 6.40 6.63
C GLY A 160 7.02 5.29 5.70
N ILE A 161 6.01 4.55 6.14
CA ILE A 161 5.34 3.54 5.31
C ILE A 161 4.00 4.04 4.79
N ASP A 162 3.50 3.40 3.75
CA ASP A 162 2.19 3.64 3.14
C ASP A 162 1.35 2.35 3.18
N SER A 163 0.14 2.40 2.63
CA SER A 163 -0.82 1.30 2.62
C SER A 163 -0.30 0.01 1.98
N HIS A 164 0.70 0.07 1.09
CA HIS A 164 1.28 -1.12 0.49
C HIS A 164 2.02 -1.96 1.52
N ILE A 165 2.76 -1.30 2.41
CA ILE A 165 3.53 -1.95 3.46
C ILE A 165 2.63 -2.30 4.65
N VAL A 166 1.69 -1.42 5.04
CA VAL A 166 0.72 -1.72 6.11
C VAL A 166 -0.09 -2.98 5.79
N ARG A 167 -0.42 -3.22 4.52
CA ARG A 167 -1.07 -4.46 4.08
C ARG A 167 -0.23 -5.70 4.36
N ASP A 168 1.08 -5.64 4.14
CA ASP A 168 1.96 -6.77 4.41
C ASP A 168 2.13 -7.01 5.92
N ILE A 169 2.20 -5.93 6.72
CA ILE A 169 2.15 -6.03 8.19
C ILE A 169 0.84 -6.69 8.64
N ALA A 170 -0.30 -6.26 8.09
CA ALA A 170 -1.60 -6.84 8.41
C ALA A 170 -1.69 -8.33 8.05
N ARG A 171 -1.00 -8.76 6.99
CA ARG A 171 -0.92 -10.16 6.58
C ARG A 171 -0.21 -10.99 7.64
N ASP A 172 0.95 -10.52 8.11
CA ASP A 172 1.69 -11.20 9.17
C ASP A 172 0.91 -11.19 10.50
N CYS A 173 0.24 -10.08 10.84
CA CYS A 173 -0.59 -9.99 12.06
C CYS A 173 -1.78 -10.98 12.04
N ALA A 174 -2.30 -11.30 10.86
CA ALA A 174 -3.42 -12.23 10.73
C ALA A 174 -3.07 -13.68 11.14
N GLU A 175 -1.78 -14.01 11.27
CA GLU A 175 -1.29 -15.32 11.74
C GLU A 175 -1.28 -15.45 13.27
N PHE A 176 -1.56 -14.37 14.01
CA PHE A 176 -1.45 -14.33 15.48
C PHE A 176 -2.81 -14.23 16.19
N ASP A 177 -3.87 -14.84 15.63
CA ASP A 177 -5.22 -14.91 16.21
C ASP A 177 -5.83 -13.57 16.66
N PRO A 178 -5.86 -12.53 15.79
CA PRO A 178 -6.39 -11.23 16.15
C PRO A 178 -7.88 -11.27 16.48
N ASP A 179 -8.30 -10.56 17.52
CA ASP A 179 -9.71 -10.27 17.80
C ASP A 179 -10.18 -8.97 17.14
N LEU A 180 -9.29 -7.99 16.96
CA LEU A 180 -9.64 -6.71 16.37
C LEU A 180 -8.44 -6.11 15.62
N PHE A 181 -8.70 -5.54 14.46
CA PHE A 181 -7.76 -4.62 13.80
C PHE A 181 -8.26 -3.18 13.93
N ILE A 182 -7.37 -2.26 14.27
CA ILE A 182 -7.61 -0.81 14.22
C ILE A 182 -6.68 -0.24 13.15
N VAL A 183 -7.25 0.35 12.11
CA VAL A 183 -6.51 0.87 10.96
C VAL A 183 -6.54 2.40 10.97
N TYR A 184 -5.37 3.01 11.12
CA TYR A 184 -5.16 4.46 11.09
C TYR A 184 -3.99 4.80 10.15
N MET A 185 -4.30 4.91 8.84
CA MET A 185 -3.30 5.11 7.78
C MET A 185 -3.85 5.96 6.62
N GLY A 186 -2.95 6.56 5.84
CA GLY A 186 -3.29 7.36 4.67
C GLY A 186 -2.53 8.69 4.57
N ASN A 187 -1.77 9.10 5.58
CA ASN A 187 -1.03 10.37 5.54
C ASN A 187 0.14 10.30 4.55
N ASN A 188 0.68 9.11 4.30
CA ASN A 188 1.85 8.93 3.45
C ASN A 188 1.49 8.50 2.01
N GLU A 189 0.23 8.41 1.61
CA GLU A 189 -0.11 7.91 0.26
C GLU A 189 0.41 8.83 -0.86
N MET A 190 0.47 10.14 -0.62
CA MET A 190 0.89 11.14 -1.60
C MET A 190 2.36 11.58 -1.48
N VAL A 191 3.04 11.23 -0.38
CA VAL A 191 4.44 11.63 -0.09
C VAL A 191 5.36 10.47 0.30
N GLY A 192 4.82 9.26 0.40
CA GLY A 192 5.50 8.05 0.83
C GLY A 192 6.30 7.36 -0.27
N LEU A 193 6.73 6.13 0.05
CA LEU A 193 7.65 5.36 -0.80
C LEU A 193 7.09 5.05 -2.19
N HIS A 194 5.80 4.71 -2.26
CA HIS A 194 5.14 4.36 -3.52
C HIS A 194 4.44 5.56 -4.19
N SER A 195 4.58 6.76 -3.63
CA SER A 195 4.01 7.96 -4.22
C SER A 195 4.75 8.33 -5.51
N PRO A 196 4.04 8.75 -6.55
CA PRO A 196 4.66 9.13 -7.82
C PRO A 196 5.45 10.44 -7.66
N THR A 197 6.59 10.53 -8.34
CA THR A 197 7.29 11.79 -8.60
C THR A 197 7.00 12.23 -10.03
N PRO A 198 7.34 13.46 -10.45
CA PRO A 198 7.16 13.89 -11.84
C PRO A 198 7.77 12.94 -12.88
N ARG A 199 8.83 12.21 -12.53
CA ARG A 199 9.51 11.23 -13.41
C ARG A 199 8.96 9.81 -13.31
N THR A 200 8.05 9.52 -12.38
CA THR A 200 7.48 8.17 -12.21
C THR A 200 6.54 7.85 -13.37
N PRO A 201 6.78 6.76 -14.14
CA PRO A 201 5.85 6.32 -15.18
C PRO A 201 4.59 5.72 -14.56
N SER A 202 3.43 5.93 -15.20
CA SER A 202 2.15 5.43 -14.68
C SER A 202 2.09 3.92 -14.49
N THR A 203 2.86 3.15 -15.29
CA THR A 203 2.97 1.69 -15.15
C THR A 203 3.58 1.25 -13.82
N ALA A 204 4.47 2.07 -13.22
CA ALA A 204 5.04 1.79 -11.91
C ALA A 204 4.02 1.85 -10.76
N LEU A 205 2.84 2.43 -11.02
CA LEU A 205 1.73 2.52 -10.07
C LEU A 205 0.73 1.36 -10.23
N ASN A 206 1.00 0.39 -11.10
CA ASN A 206 0.16 -0.80 -11.20
C ASN A 206 0.35 -1.67 -9.92
N PRO A 207 -0.73 -1.98 -9.18
CA PRO A 207 -0.63 -2.68 -7.91
C PRO A 207 -0.04 -4.08 -8.04
N HIS A 208 -0.27 -4.77 -9.17
CA HIS A 208 0.31 -6.09 -9.42
C HIS A 208 1.81 -6.02 -9.70
N LEU A 209 2.27 -5.01 -10.43
CA LEU A 209 3.70 -4.80 -10.67
C LEU A 209 4.42 -4.39 -9.39
N ILE A 210 3.81 -3.55 -8.55
CA ILE A 210 4.37 -3.21 -7.22
C ILE A 210 4.52 -4.50 -6.38
N ARG A 211 3.46 -5.32 -6.30
CA ARG A 211 3.48 -6.58 -5.54
C ARG A 211 4.50 -7.58 -6.09
N LEU A 212 4.57 -7.74 -7.41
CA LEU A 212 5.54 -8.62 -8.06
C LEU A 212 6.98 -8.13 -7.83
N SER A 213 7.22 -6.82 -8.00
CA SER A 213 8.53 -6.22 -7.71
C SER A 213 8.92 -6.46 -6.25
N GLN A 214 7.98 -6.29 -5.33
CA GLN A 214 8.22 -6.54 -3.91
C GLN A 214 8.51 -8.02 -3.63
N ALA A 215 7.71 -8.94 -4.17
CA ALA A 215 7.91 -10.38 -4.03
C ALA A 215 9.29 -10.82 -4.55
N CYS A 216 9.72 -10.27 -5.69
CA CYS A 216 11.06 -10.48 -6.21
C CYS A 216 12.12 -9.91 -5.27
N LYS A 217 11.95 -8.69 -4.73
CA LYS A 217 12.92 -8.06 -3.80
C LYS A 217 12.99 -8.80 -2.46
N SER A 218 11.90 -9.41 -2.01
CA SER A 218 11.84 -10.12 -0.73
C SER A 218 12.41 -11.54 -0.79
N SER A 219 12.45 -12.18 -1.97
CA SER A 219 13.05 -13.52 -2.12
C SER A 219 14.55 -13.53 -1.83
N ARG A 220 15.10 -14.65 -1.38
CA ARG A 220 16.54 -14.78 -1.09
C ARG A 220 17.37 -14.58 -2.35
N LEU A 221 16.90 -15.10 -3.48
CA LEU A 221 17.52 -14.90 -4.78
C LEU A 221 17.48 -13.43 -5.21
N GLY A 222 16.36 -12.73 -5.05
CA GLY A 222 16.29 -11.32 -5.40
C GLY A 222 17.16 -10.44 -4.51
N GLN A 223 17.25 -10.75 -3.21
CA GLN A 223 18.21 -10.13 -2.30
C GLN A 223 19.65 -10.38 -2.76
N PHE A 224 19.98 -11.62 -3.16
CA PHE A 224 21.30 -11.96 -3.69
C PHE A 224 21.65 -11.16 -4.95
N VAL A 225 20.76 -11.15 -5.95
CA VAL A 225 20.93 -10.38 -7.18
C VAL A 225 21.12 -8.91 -6.86
N ARG A 226 20.25 -8.33 -6.03
CA ARG A 226 20.29 -6.91 -5.67
C ARG A 226 21.60 -6.49 -5.01
N TRP A 227 22.12 -7.30 -4.10
CA TRP A 227 23.26 -6.92 -3.26
C TRP A 227 24.61 -7.38 -3.80
N LYS A 228 24.67 -8.57 -4.39
CA LYS A 228 25.92 -9.17 -4.88
C LYS A 228 26.16 -8.93 -6.36
N ILE A 229 25.11 -8.99 -7.18
CA ILE A 229 25.25 -8.81 -8.63
C ILE A 229 25.14 -7.33 -8.99
N LEU A 230 24.06 -6.67 -8.56
CA LEU A 230 23.79 -5.28 -8.94
C LEU A 230 24.41 -4.23 -8.01
N GLY A 231 24.87 -4.62 -6.82
CA GLY A 231 25.51 -3.70 -5.87
C GLY A 231 24.60 -2.56 -5.36
N LEU A 232 23.27 -2.69 -5.46
CA LEU A 232 22.30 -1.62 -5.23
C LEU A 232 22.17 -1.18 -3.76
N ASP A 233 22.86 -1.85 -2.83
CA ASP A 233 23.01 -1.40 -1.44
C ASP A 233 23.91 -0.17 -1.29
N ARG A 234 24.83 0.03 -2.24
CA ARG A 234 25.80 1.13 -2.20
C ARG A 234 25.19 2.45 -2.69
N ALA A 235 24.06 2.39 -3.39
CA ALA A 235 23.35 3.56 -3.85
C ALA A 235 22.86 4.36 -2.65
N GLN A 236 23.39 5.58 -2.51
CA GLN A 236 22.91 6.52 -1.50
C GLN A 236 21.46 6.86 -1.85
N MET A 237 20.52 6.52 -0.95
CA MET A 237 19.16 7.00 -1.12
C MET A 237 19.20 8.52 -1.04
N GLN A 238 18.55 9.17 -2.01
CA GLN A 238 18.27 10.58 -1.90
C GLN A 238 17.46 10.78 -0.62
N LYS A 239 17.97 11.63 0.27
CA LYS A 239 17.29 11.97 1.51
C LYS A 239 15.98 12.67 1.11
N GLN A 240 14.84 12.15 1.57
CA GLN A 240 13.53 12.79 1.40
C GLN A 240 13.40 13.94 2.40
N ASP A 241 14.24 14.97 2.25
CA ASP A 241 14.11 16.22 2.98
C ASP A 241 13.16 17.18 2.25
N MET A 242 12.93 18.37 2.82
CA MET A 242 12.04 19.35 2.23
C MET A 242 12.48 19.81 0.83
N GLU A 243 13.77 19.74 0.51
CA GLU A 243 14.26 20.09 -0.82
C GLU A 243 13.88 19.02 -1.85
N PHE A 244 14.02 17.74 -1.50
CA PHE A 244 13.49 16.64 -2.30
C PHE A 244 12.00 16.85 -2.61
N PHE A 245 11.18 17.19 -1.61
CA PHE A 245 9.74 17.36 -1.82
C PHE A 245 9.41 18.57 -2.70
N ARG A 246 10.14 19.68 -2.57
CA ARG A 246 9.98 20.85 -3.46
C ARG A 246 10.27 20.54 -4.91
N GLN A 247 11.26 19.69 -5.18
CA GLN A 247 11.63 19.26 -6.54
C GLN A 247 10.65 18.22 -7.12
N ASN A 248 9.89 17.53 -6.27
CA ASN A 248 8.96 16.47 -6.66
C ASN A 248 7.49 16.85 -6.44
N ARG A 249 7.18 18.15 -6.43
CA ARG A 249 5.81 18.66 -6.37
C ARG A 249 4.92 18.04 -7.45
N MET A 250 3.66 17.78 -7.10
CA MET A 250 2.68 17.20 -8.01
C MET A 250 1.39 17.99 -8.00
N ARG A 251 0.79 18.18 -9.18
CA ARG A 251 -0.53 18.82 -9.28
C ARG A 251 -1.62 17.84 -8.85
N ALA A 252 -2.66 18.33 -8.19
CA ALA A 252 -3.77 17.49 -7.72
C ALA A 252 -4.52 16.78 -8.86
N ASP A 253 -4.53 17.36 -10.06
CA ASP A 253 -5.16 16.83 -11.28
C ASP A 253 -4.25 15.86 -12.07
N ASP A 254 -3.05 15.56 -11.57
CA ASP A 254 -2.18 14.57 -12.21
C ASP A 254 -2.87 13.19 -12.21
N PRO A 255 -2.99 12.50 -13.37
CA PRO A 255 -3.65 11.20 -13.46
C PRO A 255 -3.03 10.12 -12.55
N ARG A 256 -1.78 10.29 -12.14
CA ARG A 256 -1.10 9.38 -11.21
C ARG A 256 -1.66 9.47 -9.80
N CYS A 257 -2.24 10.60 -9.40
CA CYS A 257 -2.95 10.75 -8.13
C CYS A 257 -4.16 9.79 -8.04
N GLU A 258 -4.87 9.56 -9.15
CA GLU A 258 -5.95 8.56 -9.18
C GLU A 258 -5.43 7.13 -9.04
N ALA A 259 -4.26 6.83 -9.59
CA ALA A 259 -3.64 5.52 -9.41
C ALA A 259 -3.28 5.25 -7.94
N VAL A 260 -2.79 6.26 -7.22
CA VAL A 260 -2.54 6.20 -5.77
C VAL A 260 -3.85 5.95 -5.02
N ARG A 261 -4.91 6.74 -5.28
CA ARG A 261 -6.22 6.56 -4.65
C ARG A 261 -6.80 5.16 -4.86
N ARG A 262 -6.69 4.63 -6.09
CA ARG A 262 -7.10 3.26 -6.41
C ARG A 262 -6.28 2.23 -5.63
N ASN A 263 -4.96 2.39 -5.56
CA ASN A 263 -4.09 1.46 -4.83
C ASN A 263 -4.38 1.49 -3.33
N PHE A 264 -4.56 2.67 -2.75
CA PHE A 264 -4.98 2.84 -1.36
C PHE A 264 -6.27 2.07 -1.07
N LYS A 265 -7.31 2.26 -1.91
CA LYS A 265 -8.57 1.51 -1.79
C LYS A 265 -8.31 0.00 -1.82
N LEU A 266 -7.61 -0.50 -2.83
CA LEU A 266 -7.32 -1.95 -2.96
C LEU A 266 -6.57 -2.52 -1.75
N ASN A 267 -5.58 -1.80 -1.24
CA ASN A 267 -4.81 -2.23 -0.06
C ASN A 267 -5.67 -2.20 1.21
N LEU A 268 -6.48 -1.16 1.41
CA LEU A 268 -7.40 -1.05 2.55
C LEU A 268 -8.45 -2.18 2.53
N GLU A 269 -8.99 -2.50 1.35
CA GLU A 269 -9.90 -3.62 1.17
C GLU A 269 -9.24 -4.97 1.47
N GLU A 270 -7.99 -5.16 1.08
CA GLU A 270 -7.23 -6.38 1.40
C GLU A 270 -6.93 -6.49 2.90
N ILE A 271 -6.61 -5.39 3.58
CA ILE A 271 -6.45 -5.36 5.05
C ILE A 271 -7.76 -5.77 5.73
N CYS A 272 -8.90 -5.23 5.28
CA CYS A 272 -10.21 -5.67 5.79
C CYS A 272 -10.46 -7.15 5.55
N ASN A 273 -10.01 -7.68 4.40
CA ASN A 273 -10.16 -9.09 4.06
C ASN A 273 -9.31 -10.00 4.95
N LEU A 274 -8.08 -9.59 5.28
CA LEU A 274 -7.19 -10.27 6.21
C LEU A 274 -7.78 -10.28 7.62
N GLY A 275 -8.47 -9.20 8.01
CA GLY A 275 -9.17 -9.09 9.28
C GLY A 275 -10.47 -9.89 9.39
N ARG A 276 -11.01 -10.51 8.33
CA ARG A 276 -12.33 -11.19 8.40
C ARG A 276 -12.44 -12.30 9.45
N LYS A 277 -11.32 -12.93 9.80
CA LYS A 277 -11.27 -13.97 10.84
C LYS A 277 -11.29 -13.40 12.27
N SER A 278 -11.07 -12.10 12.43
CA SER A 278 -11.19 -11.41 13.72
C SER A 278 -12.67 -11.13 14.04
N ARG A 279 -12.94 -10.46 15.16
CA ARG A 279 -14.29 -9.99 15.52
C ARG A 279 -14.69 -8.71 14.78
N GLY A 280 -13.73 -7.98 14.23
CA GLY A 280 -13.99 -6.74 13.50
C GLY A 280 -12.74 -6.02 13.01
N VAL A 281 -12.95 -5.08 12.10
CA VAL A 281 -11.93 -4.10 11.68
C VAL A 281 -12.48 -2.70 11.87
N LEU A 282 -11.81 -1.88 12.68
CA LEU A 282 -12.10 -0.46 12.85
C LEU A 282 -11.28 0.33 11.84
N LEU A 283 -11.96 1.11 11.00
CA LEU A 283 -11.32 2.01 10.04
C LEU A 283 -11.49 3.44 10.51
N ALA A 284 -10.38 4.09 10.84
CA ALA A 284 -10.38 5.47 11.32
C ALA A 284 -10.09 6.45 10.18
N THR A 285 -10.93 7.48 10.01
CA THR A 285 -10.58 8.63 9.16
C THR A 285 -9.45 9.42 9.78
N LEU A 286 -8.77 10.22 8.96
CA LEU A 286 -7.61 11.01 9.37
C LEU A 286 -8.01 12.48 9.52
N PRO A 287 -7.99 13.05 10.74
CA PRO A 287 -8.18 14.48 10.91
C PRO A 287 -6.94 15.23 10.40
N ALA A 288 -7.13 16.46 9.92
CA ALA A 288 -6.05 17.32 9.47
C ALA A 288 -6.17 18.70 10.13
N ASN A 289 -5.02 19.31 10.46
CA ASN A 289 -4.98 20.73 10.81
C ASN A 289 -5.30 21.54 9.54
N LEU A 290 -6.52 22.04 9.46
CA LEU A 290 -7.00 22.82 8.32
C LEU A 290 -6.65 24.29 8.48
N LYS A 291 -6.86 24.82 9.69
CA LYS A 291 -6.79 26.26 9.96
C LYS A 291 -5.35 26.77 10.05
N ASP A 292 -4.47 26.03 10.72
CA ASP A 292 -3.16 26.51 11.16
C ASP A 292 -1.99 25.78 10.49
N PHE A 293 -2.25 25.05 9.38
CA PHE A 293 -1.23 24.41 8.55
C PHE A 293 -1.40 24.87 7.09
N PRO A 294 -0.61 25.85 6.61
CA PRO A 294 -0.65 26.30 5.22
C PRO A 294 -0.15 25.21 4.26
N PRO A 295 -0.52 25.28 2.97
CA PRO A 295 0.03 24.40 1.95
C PRO A 295 1.56 24.46 1.90
N LEU A 296 2.20 23.32 1.67
CA LEU A 296 3.66 23.23 1.59
C LEU A 296 4.19 23.45 0.17
N GLY A 297 3.33 23.30 -0.84
CA GLY A 297 3.63 23.70 -2.20
C GLY A 297 2.37 24.06 -2.98
N SER A 298 2.53 24.96 -3.95
CA SER A 298 1.51 25.30 -4.94
C SER A 298 2.09 25.16 -6.33
N LEU A 299 1.26 24.76 -7.28
CA LEU A 299 1.56 24.71 -8.70
C LEU A 299 0.37 25.29 -9.46
N HIS A 300 0.66 26.11 -10.45
CA HIS A 300 -0.38 26.60 -11.35
C HIS A 300 -0.94 25.48 -12.23
N ARG A 301 -2.12 25.73 -12.78
CA ARG A 301 -2.65 24.87 -13.85
C ARG A 301 -1.73 24.82 -15.07
N SER A 302 -1.89 23.83 -15.93
CA SER A 302 -1.19 23.77 -17.22
C SER A 302 -2.22 23.69 -18.36
N PRO A 303 -2.13 24.56 -19.38
CA PRO A 303 -1.13 25.62 -19.57
C PRO A 303 -1.31 26.82 -18.63
N TRP A 304 -0.23 27.57 -18.41
CA TRP A 304 -0.18 28.84 -17.68
C TRP A 304 0.75 29.81 -18.41
N THR A 305 0.29 31.03 -18.64
CA THR A 305 0.97 32.03 -19.47
C THR A 305 1.62 33.13 -18.63
N ASP A 306 2.62 33.81 -19.18
CA ASP A 306 3.28 34.94 -18.52
C ASP A 306 2.31 36.11 -18.22
N THR A 307 1.28 36.27 -19.06
CA THR A 307 0.23 37.28 -18.84
C THR A 307 -0.64 36.92 -17.63
N GLU A 308 -1.05 35.66 -17.52
CA GLU A 308 -1.78 35.16 -16.35
C GLU A 308 -0.91 35.24 -15.09
N GLN A 309 0.38 34.93 -15.19
CA GLN A 309 1.34 35.07 -14.10
C GLN A 309 1.40 36.51 -13.58
N ALA A 310 1.61 37.49 -14.47
CA ALA A 310 1.70 38.90 -14.08
C ALA A 310 0.39 39.42 -13.46
N GLN A 311 -0.76 39.00 -14.00
CA GLN A 311 -2.08 39.37 -13.45
C GLN A 311 -2.28 38.76 -12.04
N TRP A 312 -1.99 37.48 -11.89
CA TRP A 312 -2.10 36.77 -10.61
C TRP A 312 -1.17 37.38 -9.55
N GLU A 313 0.08 37.69 -9.89
CA GLU A 313 1.05 38.33 -8.98
C GLU A 313 0.54 39.68 -8.47
N LYS A 314 -0.01 40.52 -9.36
CA LYS A 314 -0.58 41.81 -8.97
C LYS A 314 -1.76 41.66 -8.00
N LEU A 315 -2.65 40.70 -8.26
CA LEU A 315 -3.79 40.40 -7.38
C LEU A 315 -3.31 39.90 -6.01
N CYS A 316 -2.34 38.99 -5.99
CA CYS A 316 -1.77 38.46 -4.76
C CYS A 316 -1.03 39.52 -3.95
N GLN A 317 -0.27 40.42 -4.58
CA GLN A 317 0.37 41.56 -3.92
C GLN A 317 -0.66 42.50 -3.29
N THR A 318 -1.74 42.81 -4.01
CA THR A 318 -2.84 43.64 -3.49
C THR A 318 -3.47 43.01 -2.24
N ALA A 319 -3.78 41.71 -2.31
CA ALA A 319 -4.29 40.96 -1.16
C ALA A 319 -3.29 40.93 0.01
N MET A 320 -1.98 40.79 -0.27
CA MET A 320 -0.94 40.77 0.77
C MET A 320 -0.87 42.10 1.53
N ALA A 321 -1.03 43.23 0.86
CA ALA A 321 -1.03 44.55 1.51
C ALA A 321 -2.18 44.69 2.53
N PHE A 322 -3.37 44.16 2.20
CA PHE A 322 -4.50 44.11 3.13
C PHE A 322 -4.28 43.13 4.29
N GLU A 323 -3.71 41.95 4.02
CA GLU A 323 -3.39 40.97 5.07
C GLU A 323 -2.33 41.48 6.06
N GLN A 324 -1.32 42.22 5.60
CA GLN A 324 -0.28 42.83 6.45
C GLN A 324 -0.85 43.84 7.45
N THR A 325 -1.94 44.52 7.09
CA THR A 325 -2.66 45.45 7.96
C THR A 325 -3.80 44.78 8.73
N SER A 326 -3.85 43.45 8.75
CA SER A 326 -4.93 42.64 9.33
C SER A 326 -6.32 42.91 8.77
N ASN A 327 -6.43 43.61 7.64
CA ASN A 327 -7.69 43.87 6.95
C ASN A 327 -8.03 42.73 5.99
N PHE A 328 -8.21 41.53 6.55
CA PHE A 328 -8.45 40.31 5.78
C PHE A 328 -9.70 40.37 4.89
N THR A 329 -10.75 41.07 5.31
CA THR A 329 -11.99 41.22 4.53
C THR A 329 -11.75 42.00 3.23
N ALA A 330 -10.90 43.02 3.25
CA ALA A 330 -10.56 43.80 2.06
C ALA A 330 -9.71 43.02 1.04
N ALA A 331 -9.04 41.94 1.46
CA ALA A 331 -8.29 41.05 0.56
C ALA A 331 -9.19 40.14 -0.30
N ILE A 332 -10.43 39.90 0.13
CA ILE A 332 -11.35 38.94 -0.49
C ILE A 332 -11.56 39.18 -2.00
N PRO A 333 -11.86 40.40 -2.49
CA PRO A 333 -12.10 40.62 -3.91
C PRO A 333 -10.89 40.25 -4.79
N SER A 334 -9.68 40.62 -4.36
CA SER A 334 -8.44 40.30 -5.08
C SER A 334 -8.14 38.81 -5.07
N LEU A 335 -8.36 38.14 -3.94
CA LEU A 335 -8.18 36.69 -3.82
C LEU A 335 -9.21 35.92 -4.65
N LEU A 336 -10.46 36.36 -4.69
CA LEU A 336 -11.50 35.77 -5.54
C LEU A 336 -11.12 35.89 -7.02
N GLU A 337 -10.65 37.06 -7.47
CA GLU A 337 -10.21 37.22 -8.86
C GLU A 337 -8.99 36.33 -9.16
N ALA A 338 -8.04 36.21 -8.22
CA ALA A 338 -6.90 35.30 -8.37
C ALA A 338 -7.36 33.84 -8.50
N THR A 339 -8.38 33.41 -7.75
CA THR A 339 -8.96 32.06 -7.91
C THR A 339 -9.75 31.87 -9.21
N ARG A 340 -10.23 32.94 -9.86
CA ARG A 340 -10.84 32.84 -11.20
C ARG A 340 -9.79 32.61 -12.29
N LEU A 341 -8.61 33.23 -12.16
CA LEU A 341 -7.48 32.96 -13.04
C LEU A 341 -6.99 31.52 -12.87
N ASP A 342 -6.81 31.09 -11.61
CA ASP A 342 -6.42 29.73 -11.27
C ASP A 342 -7.05 29.24 -9.97
N ALA A 343 -8.05 28.37 -10.10
CA ALA A 343 -8.70 27.73 -8.95
C ALA A 343 -7.82 26.66 -8.29
N THR A 344 -6.72 26.23 -8.92
CA THR A 344 -5.90 25.09 -8.48
C THR A 344 -4.70 25.48 -7.62
N TYR A 345 -4.42 26.78 -7.45
CA TYR A 345 -3.29 27.25 -6.67
C TYR A 345 -3.59 27.21 -5.16
N ALA A 346 -3.02 26.23 -4.45
CA ALA A 346 -3.35 25.92 -3.06
C ALA A 346 -3.20 27.09 -2.08
N GLU A 347 -2.12 27.88 -2.20
CA GLU A 347 -1.86 29.02 -1.31
C GLU A 347 -2.93 30.12 -1.46
N THR A 348 -3.40 30.39 -2.68
CA THR A 348 -4.49 31.36 -2.91
C THR A 348 -5.76 30.91 -2.21
N GLN A 349 -6.07 29.61 -2.25
CA GLN A 349 -7.22 29.04 -1.54
C GLN A 349 -7.05 29.17 -0.02
N PHE A 350 -5.87 28.91 0.52
CA PHE A 350 -5.60 29.03 1.97
C PHE A 350 -5.77 30.48 2.46
N ARG A 351 -5.24 31.44 1.70
CA ARG A 351 -5.37 32.88 1.99
C ARG A 351 -6.82 33.33 1.93
N LEU A 352 -7.56 32.89 0.90
CA LEU A 352 -8.99 33.17 0.78
C LEU A 352 -9.80 32.56 1.95
N ALA A 353 -9.42 31.36 2.41
CA ALA A 353 -10.04 30.74 3.58
C ALA A 353 -9.87 31.56 4.86
N ARG A 354 -8.64 32.08 5.10
CA ARG A 354 -8.37 32.99 6.22
C ARG A 354 -9.16 34.29 6.11
N ALA A 355 -9.29 34.82 4.90
CA ALA A 355 -10.06 36.03 4.63
C ALA A 355 -11.55 35.86 4.96
N TRP A 356 -12.16 34.74 4.53
CA TRP A 356 -13.53 34.39 4.89
C TRP A 356 -13.71 34.12 6.37
N LEU A 357 -12.73 33.48 7.02
CA LEU A 357 -12.77 33.23 8.46
C LEU A 357 -12.81 34.54 9.24
N ALA A 358 -11.98 35.52 8.87
CA ALA A 358 -11.98 36.85 9.48
C ALA A 358 -13.27 37.64 9.22
N ALA A 359 -13.94 37.40 8.08
CA ALA A 359 -15.23 37.98 7.75
C ALA A 359 -16.43 37.30 8.44
N GLY A 360 -16.21 36.21 9.19
CA GLY A 360 -17.27 35.44 9.85
C GLY A 360 -18.01 34.44 8.95
N ASP A 361 -17.62 34.29 7.67
CA ASP A 361 -18.20 33.30 6.75
C ASP A 361 -17.49 31.96 6.91
N HIS A 362 -17.88 31.22 7.95
CA HIS A 362 -17.25 29.95 8.32
C HIS A 362 -17.48 28.84 7.30
N VAL A 363 -18.58 28.91 6.54
CA VAL A 363 -18.90 27.92 5.49
C VAL A 363 -17.91 28.05 4.34
N ARG A 364 -17.72 29.27 3.81
CA ARG A 364 -16.72 29.51 2.75
C ARG A 364 -15.30 29.30 3.26
N ALA A 365 -14.98 29.73 4.47
CA ALA A 365 -13.68 29.48 5.08
C ALA A 365 -13.34 27.98 5.07
N ARG A 366 -14.25 27.14 5.56
CA ARG A 366 -14.07 25.68 5.57
C ARG A 366 -13.85 25.10 4.18
N HIS A 367 -14.68 25.51 3.23
CA HIS A 367 -14.55 25.04 1.85
C HIS A 367 -13.16 25.36 1.28
N HIS A 368 -12.69 26.59 1.43
CA HIS A 368 -11.39 27.02 0.91
C HIS A 368 -10.21 26.40 1.66
N PHE A 369 -10.30 26.15 2.98
CA PHE A 369 -9.27 25.40 3.71
C PHE A 369 -9.17 23.95 3.23
N GLN A 370 -10.31 23.29 2.94
CA GLN A 370 -10.33 21.94 2.38
C GLN A 370 -9.73 21.91 0.98
N LEU A 371 -10.06 22.88 0.12
CA LEU A 371 -9.44 23.03 -1.20
C LEU A 371 -7.92 23.23 -1.08
N ALA A 372 -7.47 24.10 -0.18
CA ALA A 372 -6.05 24.34 0.03
C ALA A 372 -5.29 23.07 0.47
N ARG A 373 -5.91 22.23 1.30
CA ARG A 373 -5.37 20.91 1.65
C ARG A 373 -5.30 19.98 0.45
N ASP A 374 -6.39 19.90 -0.32
CA ASP A 374 -6.52 18.92 -1.41
C ASP A 374 -5.68 19.30 -2.64
N LEU A 375 -5.38 20.58 -2.82
CA LEU A 375 -4.57 21.13 -3.90
C LEU A 375 -3.08 21.23 -3.53
N ASP A 376 -2.71 20.92 -2.30
CA ASP A 376 -1.33 21.03 -1.82
C ASP A 376 -0.39 20.18 -2.68
N ALA A 377 0.54 20.84 -3.35
CA ALA A 377 1.47 20.17 -4.26
C ALA A 377 2.52 19.33 -3.50
N ILE A 378 2.56 19.45 -2.17
CA ILE A 378 3.33 18.60 -1.26
C ILE A 378 2.39 18.12 -0.15
N ALA A 379 1.52 17.16 -0.47
CA ALA A 379 0.42 16.70 0.38
C ALA A 379 0.86 15.84 1.59
N PHE A 380 1.46 16.47 2.61
CA PHE A 380 1.71 15.87 3.93
C PHE A 380 0.46 15.74 4.82
N ARG A 381 -0.67 16.31 4.37
CA ARG A 381 -1.98 16.19 5.02
C ARG A 381 -2.82 15.18 4.24
N PRO A 382 -3.66 14.38 4.94
CA PRO A 382 -4.54 13.42 4.28
C PRO A 382 -5.59 14.14 3.44
N LEU A 383 -5.66 13.81 2.15
CA LEU A 383 -6.62 14.40 1.22
C LEU A 383 -8.07 14.02 1.59
N SER A 384 -9.04 14.89 1.29
CA SER A 384 -10.48 14.59 1.48
C SER A 384 -10.88 13.26 0.85
N THR A 385 -10.32 12.98 -0.33
CA THR A 385 -10.62 11.78 -1.11
C THR A 385 -10.19 10.49 -0.42
N LEU A 386 -9.11 10.51 0.37
CA LEU A 386 -8.67 9.34 1.15
C LEU A 386 -9.66 9.04 2.29
N ASN A 387 -10.13 10.06 3.00
CA ASN A 387 -11.18 9.91 4.01
C ASN A 387 -12.50 9.42 3.40
N SER A 388 -12.86 9.90 2.21
CA SER A 388 -14.01 9.37 1.46
C SER A 388 -13.86 7.89 1.11
N ILE A 389 -12.66 7.45 0.71
CA ILE A 389 -12.38 6.03 0.46
C ILE A 389 -12.52 5.20 1.76
N ILE A 390 -12.01 5.70 2.88
CA ILE A 390 -12.13 5.03 4.19
C ILE A 390 -13.61 4.85 4.55
N ARG A 391 -14.41 5.92 4.48
CA ARG A 391 -15.86 5.88 4.74
C ARG A 391 -16.57 4.90 3.80
N HIS A 392 -16.23 4.93 2.52
CA HIS A 392 -16.81 4.02 1.53
C HIS A 392 -16.48 2.56 1.85
N VAL A 393 -15.21 2.22 2.09
CA VAL A 393 -14.78 0.85 2.40
C VAL A 393 -15.42 0.35 3.70
N ALA A 394 -15.56 1.22 4.71
CA ALA A 394 -16.26 0.92 5.95
C ALA A 394 -17.76 0.64 5.72
N GLY A 395 -18.44 1.44 4.89
CA GLY A 395 -19.87 1.28 4.62
C GLY A 395 -20.25 0.06 3.76
N GLN A 396 -19.29 -0.54 3.05
CA GLN A 396 -19.55 -1.66 2.14
C GLN A 396 -19.40 -3.05 2.78
N ARG A 397 -19.00 -3.13 4.06
CA ARG A 397 -18.60 -4.40 4.69
C ARG A 397 -19.22 -4.53 6.08
N PRO A 398 -20.02 -5.59 6.36
CA PRO A 398 -20.64 -5.78 7.69
C PRO A 398 -19.63 -5.97 8.84
N HIS A 399 -18.45 -6.49 8.53
CA HIS A 399 -17.39 -6.78 9.52
C HIS A 399 -16.50 -5.57 9.84
N THR A 400 -16.65 -4.47 9.11
CA THR A 400 -15.90 -3.25 9.34
C THR A 400 -16.78 -2.22 10.06
N LYS A 401 -16.16 -1.38 10.89
CA LYS A 401 -16.83 -0.23 11.52
C LYS A 401 -16.02 1.02 11.30
N LEU A 402 -16.71 2.11 10.99
CA LEU A 402 -16.10 3.41 10.83
C LEU A 402 -15.89 4.08 12.19
N VAL A 403 -14.69 4.64 12.39
CA VAL A 403 -14.38 5.59 13.46
C VAL A 403 -14.09 6.93 12.79
N ASP A 404 -15.10 7.80 12.69
CA ASP A 404 -14.97 9.04 11.92
C ASP A 404 -14.28 10.14 12.73
N LEU A 405 -12.95 10.05 12.85
CA LEU A 405 -12.14 11.03 13.58
C LEU A 405 -12.11 12.39 12.89
N GLU A 406 -12.16 12.47 11.56
CA GLU A 406 -12.27 13.76 10.85
C GLU A 406 -13.53 14.50 11.28
N LYS A 407 -14.67 13.80 11.39
CA LYS A 407 -15.92 14.36 11.91
C LYS A 407 -15.80 14.72 13.40
N ALA A 408 -15.30 13.81 14.24
CA ALA A 408 -15.17 14.04 15.68
C ALA A 408 -14.26 15.24 16.00
N PHE A 409 -13.17 15.45 15.25
CA PHE A 409 -12.30 16.61 15.40
C PHE A 409 -13.01 17.89 14.96
N ALA A 410 -13.80 17.85 13.87
CA ALA A 410 -14.58 19.00 13.43
C ALA A 410 -15.73 19.36 14.38
N GLU A 411 -16.26 18.41 15.15
CA GLU A 411 -17.33 18.62 16.14
C GLU A 411 -16.80 18.93 17.55
N SER A 412 -15.49 18.82 17.76
CA SER A 412 -14.87 19.13 19.05
C SER A 412 -15.06 20.61 19.41
N HIS A 413 -15.29 20.89 20.70
CA HIS A 413 -15.31 22.25 21.23
C HIS A 413 -13.98 23.01 21.05
N LEU A 414 -12.88 22.28 20.81
CA LEU A 414 -11.56 22.85 20.50
C LEU A 414 -11.41 23.25 19.02
N ALA A 415 -12.31 22.80 18.14
CA ALA A 415 -12.36 23.25 16.76
C ALA A 415 -13.20 24.52 16.66
N GLU A 416 -12.52 25.66 16.50
CA GLU A 416 -13.19 26.94 16.29
C GLU A 416 -14.05 26.87 15.04
N VAL A 417 -15.36 27.08 15.19
CA VAL A 417 -16.37 27.02 14.10
C VAL A 417 -16.29 25.73 13.27
N GLY A 418 -15.86 24.66 13.93
CA GLY A 418 -15.61 23.32 13.40
C GLY A 418 -14.48 23.23 12.39
N LEU A 419 -13.52 24.15 12.43
CA LEU A 419 -12.25 24.08 11.72
C LEU A 419 -11.16 23.55 12.67
N PRO A 420 -10.73 22.29 12.53
CA PRO A 420 -9.63 21.78 13.32
C PRO A 420 -8.35 22.59 13.06
N GLY A 421 -7.74 23.04 14.15
CA GLY A 421 -6.56 23.89 14.17
C GLY A 421 -5.57 23.46 15.25
N GLY A 422 -4.61 24.31 15.58
CA GLY A 422 -3.51 24.01 16.50
C GLY A 422 -3.97 23.49 17.87
N LYS A 423 -5.11 23.97 18.40
CA LYS A 423 -5.68 23.50 19.68
C LYS A 423 -5.98 22.00 19.77
N LEU A 424 -6.11 21.32 18.63
CA LEU A 424 -6.34 19.88 18.55
C LEU A 424 -5.08 19.08 18.18
N PHE A 425 -4.04 19.74 17.67
CA PHE A 425 -2.85 19.09 17.11
C PHE A 425 -1.55 19.43 17.85
N TYR A 426 -1.54 20.45 18.72
CA TYR A 426 -0.37 20.94 19.46
C TYR A 426 -0.65 21.18 20.93
#